data_AF-A0A655G0U5-F1
#
_entry.id   AF-A0A655G0U5-F1
#
_cell.length_a   1.000
_cell.length_b   1.000
_cell.length_c   1.000
_cell.angle_alpha   90.00
_cell.angle_beta   90.00
_cell.angle_gamma   90.00
#
_symmetry.space_group_name_H-M   'P 1'
#
loop_
_entity.id
_entity.type
_entity.pdbx_description
1 polymer ?
#
loop_
_entity_poly.entity_id
_entity_poly.type
_entity_poly.pdbx_seq_one_letter_code
_entity_poly.pdbx_strand_id
1 'polypeptide(L)'
;MRDFAEVRADGVITRDVAKAALEVYDVDELGLDRLDRAVLSALTRSFGGGPVGVSTLAVAVGEEAATVEEVCEPFLVRAGMVARTPRGRVATALAWTHLGMTPPVGASQPGLFE
;
A
#
# COMPACT_ATOMS: atom_id res chain seq x y z
N MET A 1 0.24 -26.89 -16.59
CA MET A 1 1.61 -27.26 -17.01
C MET A 1 2.07 -26.24 -18.03
N ARG A 2 3.01 -25.36 -17.68
CA ARG A 2 4.12 -24.94 -18.54
C ARG A 2 4.99 -23.93 -17.79
N ASP A 3 6.07 -24.51 -17.26
CA ASP A 3 7.42 -23.99 -17.32
C ASP A 3 7.71 -22.69 -16.56
N PHE A 4 8.02 -22.82 -15.27
CA PHE A 4 9.19 -22.18 -14.64
C PHE A 4 9.64 -22.96 -13.38
N ALA A 5 9.50 -24.29 -13.41
CA ALA A 5 9.83 -25.19 -12.29
C ALA A 5 11.16 -25.95 -12.45
N GLU A 6 12.05 -25.55 -13.37
CA GLU A 6 13.32 -26.25 -13.58
C GLU A 6 14.49 -25.30 -13.87
N VAL A 7 14.92 -24.49 -12.89
CA VAL A 7 16.35 -24.14 -12.80
C VAL A 7 16.77 -24.00 -11.33
N ARG A 8 17.37 -25.08 -10.82
CA ARG A 8 18.35 -25.15 -9.73
C ARG A 8 17.94 -24.67 -8.34
N ALA A 9 17.33 -25.57 -7.58
CA ALA A 9 17.70 -25.80 -6.18
C ALA A 9 17.45 -27.28 -5.87
N ASP A 10 18.51 -28.03 -5.58
CA ASP A 10 18.51 -29.48 -5.31
C ASP A 10 17.68 -29.87 -4.07
N GLY A 11 16.35 -29.79 -4.17
CA GLY A 11 15.41 -30.52 -3.31
C GLY A 11 15.45 -30.27 -1.80
N VAL A 12 16.25 -29.33 -1.30
CA VAL A 12 16.30 -28.98 0.13
C VAL A 12 15.58 -27.65 0.35
N ILE A 13 14.34 -27.72 0.84
CA ILE A 13 13.62 -26.57 1.39
C ILE A 13 14.31 -26.19 2.70
N THR A 14 15.32 -25.33 2.62
CA THR A 14 15.96 -24.75 3.82
C THR A 14 15.06 -23.69 4.43
N ARG A 15 15.25 -23.42 5.72
CA ARG A 15 14.53 -22.36 6.44
C ARG A 15 14.68 -20.99 5.76
N ASP A 16 15.78 -20.80 5.05
CA ASP A 16 16.10 -19.57 4.31
C ASP A 16 15.33 -19.47 2.98
N VAL A 17 15.05 -20.59 2.29
CA VAL A 17 14.17 -20.59 1.09
C VAL A 17 12.71 -20.35 1.48
N ALA A 18 12.26 -20.87 2.62
CA ALA A 18 10.94 -20.54 3.17
C ALA A 18 10.84 -19.07 3.60
N LYS A 19 11.93 -18.48 4.11
CA LYS A 19 12.00 -17.06 4.48
C LYS A 19 12.01 -16.14 3.25
N ALA A 20 12.74 -16.53 2.20
CA ALA A 20 12.70 -15.85 0.90
C ALA A 20 11.32 -15.99 0.21
N ALA A 21 10.63 -17.12 0.36
CA ALA A 21 9.26 -17.30 -0.12
C ALA A 21 8.20 -16.55 0.71
N LEU A 22 8.49 -16.20 1.97
CA LEU A 22 7.66 -15.31 2.79
C LEU A 22 7.92 -13.83 2.47
N GLU A 23 9.14 -13.46 2.05
CA GLU A 23 9.45 -12.17 1.42
C GLU A 23 8.73 -11.98 0.07
N VAL A 24 8.35 -13.07 -0.61
CA VAL A 24 7.65 -13.04 -1.92
C VAL A 24 6.20 -12.54 -1.83
N TYR A 25 5.59 -12.48 -0.64
CA TYR A 25 4.26 -11.88 -0.51
C TYR A 25 4.27 -10.36 -0.30
N ASP A 26 5.46 -9.76 -0.14
CA ASP A 26 5.64 -8.30 -0.17
C ASP A 26 4.70 -7.54 0.81
N VAL A 27 4.33 -8.21 1.90
CA VAL A 27 3.49 -7.72 2.99
C VAL A 27 4.39 -7.13 4.05
N ASP A 28 4.24 -5.85 4.38
CA ASP A 28 5.01 -5.23 5.45
C ASP A 28 4.52 -5.59 6.87
N GLU A 29 5.16 -5.01 7.89
CA GLU A 29 4.82 -5.27 9.30
C GLU A 29 3.36 -4.96 9.66
N LEU A 30 2.66 -4.14 8.87
CA LEU A 30 1.27 -3.77 9.08
C LEU A 30 0.29 -4.54 8.18
N GLY A 31 0.78 -5.41 7.30
CA GLY A 31 -0.09 -6.14 6.40
C GLY A 31 -0.28 -5.48 5.03
N LEU A 32 0.44 -4.39 4.71
CA LEU A 32 0.28 -3.70 3.43
C LEU A 32 1.00 -4.47 2.33
N ASP A 33 0.27 -4.76 1.26
CA ASP A 33 0.85 -5.38 0.07
C ASP A 33 1.60 -4.38 -0.81
N ARG A 34 2.07 -4.83 -1.97
CA ARG A 34 2.77 -3.99 -2.93
C ARG A 34 1.90 -2.84 -3.48
N LEU A 35 0.62 -3.10 -3.75
CA LEU A 35 -0.30 -2.11 -4.29
C LEU A 35 -0.63 -1.05 -3.24
N ASP A 36 -0.90 -1.47 -2.01
CA ASP A 36 -1.14 -0.60 -0.88
C ASP A 36 -0.01 0.43 -0.70
N ARG A 37 1.24 -0.07 -0.67
CA ARG A 37 2.43 0.79 -0.53
C ARG A 37 2.63 1.69 -1.74
N ALA A 38 2.31 1.21 -2.95
CA ALA A 38 2.35 2.05 -4.15
C ALA A 38 1.33 3.19 -4.09
N VAL A 39 0.10 2.92 -3.63
CA VAL A 39 -0.96 3.92 -3.48
C VAL A 39 -0.59 4.95 -2.41
N LEU A 40 -0.14 4.51 -1.23
CA LEU A 40 0.31 5.42 -0.16
C LEU A 40 1.50 6.27 -0.59
N SER A 41 2.46 5.67 -1.29
CA SER A 41 3.63 6.37 -1.83
C SER A 41 3.22 7.42 -2.85
N ALA A 42 2.35 7.08 -3.81
CA ALA A 42 1.84 8.05 -4.77
C ALA A 42 1.09 9.20 -4.08
N LEU A 43 0.19 8.87 -3.15
CA LEU A 43 -0.62 9.86 -2.44
C LEU A 43 0.24 10.82 -1.61
N THR A 44 1.29 10.34 -0.95
CA THR A 44 2.19 11.18 -0.13
C THR A 44 3.27 11.88 -0.95
N ARG A 45 4.09 11.13 -1.70
CA ARG A 45 5.28 11.65 -2.39
C ARG A 45 4.93 12.44 -3.65
N SER A 46 3.95 11.99 -4.42
CA SER A 46 3.59 12.63 -5.70
C SER A 46 2.54 13.73 -5.52
N PHE A 47 1.57 13.53 -4.62
CA PHE A 47 0.43 14.44 -4.45
C PHE A 47 0.42 15.19 -3.12
N GLY A 48 1.48 15.11 -2.32
CA GLY A 48 1.62 15.88 -1.08
C GLY A 48 0.57 15.55 -0.01
N GLY A 49 -0.02 14.37 -0.08
CA GLY A 49 -1.08 13.91 0.83
C GLY A 49 -2.51 14.11 0.33
N GLY A 50 -2.72 14.73 -0.83
CA GLY A 50 -4.05 14.92 -1.44
C GLY A 50 -4.79 16.19 -1.00
N PRO A 51 -6.10 16.32 -1.31
CA PRO A 51 -7.01 15.28 -1.82
C PRO A 51 -6.79 14.90 -3.30
N VAL A 52 -6.88 13.59 -3.60
CA VAL A 52 -6.71 13.04 -4.97
C VAL A 52 -7.88 12.11 -5.34
N GLY A 53 -8.39 12.23 -6.57
CA GLY A 53 -9.42 11.31 -7.08
C GLY A 53 -8.86 9.89 -7.28
N VAL A 54 -9.71 8.86 -7.12
CA VAL A 54 -9.27 7.46 -7.27
C VAL A 54 -8.77 7.14 -8.68
N SER A 55 -9.39 7.72 -9.71
CA SER A 55 -8.92 7.58 -11.09
C SER A 55 -7.50 8.11 -11.29
N THR A 56 -7.17 9.23 -10.66
CA THR A 56 -5.82 9.81 -10.70
C THR A 56 -4.81 8.95 -9.94
N LEU A 57 -5.19 8.42 -8.77
CA LEU A 57 -4.32 7.49 -8.03
C LEU A 57 -4.07 6.21 -8.81
N ALA A 58 -5.11 5.64 -9.41
CA ALA A 58 -5.04 4.43 -10.22
C ALA A 58 -4.08 4.60 -11.41
N VAL A 59 -4.17 5.72 -12.13
CA VAL A 59 -3.21 6.07 -13.20
C VAL A 59 -1.78 6.17 -12.66
N ALA A 60 -1.58 6.76 -11.48
CA ALA A 60 -0.26 6.92 -10.90
C ALA A 60 0.41 5.60 -10.49
N VAL A 61 -0.39 4.58 -10.14
CA VAL A 61 0.11 3.25 -9.75
C VAL A 61 0.01 2.20 -10.87
N GLY A 62 -0.56 2.57 -12.03
CA GLY A 62 -0.69 1.68 -13.19
C GLY A 62 -1.79 0.63 -13.03
N GLU A 63 -2.82 0.91 -12.23
CA GLU A 63 -3.93 0.00 -11.95
C GLU A 63 -5.26 0.53 -12.46
N GLU A 64 -6.28 -0.33 -12.45
CA GLU A 64 -7.66 0.08 -12.66
C GLU A 64 -8.22 0.79 -11.42
N ALA A 65 -9.07 1.81 -11.64
CA ALA A 65 -9.69 2.55 -10.55
C ALA A 65 -10.52 1.65 -9.61
N ALA A 66 -11.22 0.67 -10.18
CA ALA A 66 -11.98 -0.33 -9.41
C ALA A 66 -11.06 -1.16 -8.52
N THR A 67 -9.89 -1.60 -9.01
CA THR A 67 -8.91 -2.33 -8.19
C THR A 67 -8.46 -1.50 -6.99
N VAL A 68 -8.12 -0.22 -7.20
CA VAL A 68 -7.72 0.66 -6.10
C VAL A 68 -8.87 0.86 -5.10
N GLU A 69 -10.11 1.05 -5.59
CA GLU A 69 -11.28 1.34 -4.74
C GLU A 69 -11.82 0.12 -3.99
N GLU A 70 -11.83 -1.05 -4.62
CA GLU A 70 -12.48 -2.26 -4.13
C GLU A 70 -11.51 -3.19 -3.40
N VAL A 71 -10.22 -3.17 -3.75
CA VAL A 71 -9.20 -4.07 -3.18
C VAL A 71 -8.33 -3.35 -2.15
N CYS A 72 -7.71 -2.25 -2.56
CA CYS A 72 -6.70 -1.54 -1.76
C CYS A 72 -7.34 -0.63 -0.69
N GLU A 73 -8.24 0.26 -1.11
CA GLU A 73 -8.81 1.29 -0.24
C GLU A 73 -9.53 0.76 1.01
N PRO A 74 -10.28 -0.36 1.00
CA PRO A 74 -10.93 -0.87 2.19
C PRO A 74 -9.93 -1.19 3.31
N PHE A 75 -8.74 -1.70 2.97
CA PHE A 75 -7.69 -1.95 3.95
C PHE A 75 -7.07 -0.64 4.44
N LEU A 76 -6.61 0.22 3.52
CA LEU A 76 -5.97 1.49 3.86
C LEU A 76 -6.84 2.41 4.71
N VAL A 77 -8.15 2.42 4.49
CA VAL A 77 -9.10 3.20 5.30
C VAL A 77 -9.29 2.58 6.68
N ARG A 78 -9.45 1.25 6.78
CA ARG A 78 -9.57 0.57 8.09
C ARG A 78 -8.29 0.67 8.91
N ALA A 79 -7.13 0.61 8.27
CA ALA A 79 -5.84 0.81 8.90
C ALA A 79 -5.59 2.28 9.30
N GLY A 80 -6.49 3.21 8.95
CA GLY A 80 -6.32 4.63 9.22
C GLY A 80 -5.19 5.26 8.44
N MET A 81 -4.80 4.76 7.28
CA MET A 81 -3.74 5.38 6.47
C MET A 81 -4.29 6.35 5.42
N VAL A 82 -5.54 6.14 5.01
CA VAL A 82 -6.25 6.98 4.05
C VAL A 82 -7.59 7.43 4.62
N ALA A 83 -7.92 8.70 4.43
CA ALA A 83 -9.26 9.24 4.68
C ALA A 83 -9.98 9.52 3.36
N ARG A 84 -11.26 9.15 3.28
CA ARG A 84 -12.14 9.52 2.16
C ARG A 84 -12.73 10.89 2.42
N THR A 85 -12.70 11.76 1.41
CA THR A 85 -13.38 13.05 1.42
C THR A 85 -14.19 13.22 0.14
N PRO A 86 -15.17 14.13 0.10
CA PRO A 86 -15.89 14.44 -1.15
C PRO A 86 -14.97 14.91 -2.30
N ARG A 87 -13.77 15.41 -1.97
CA ARG A 87 -12.78 15.90 -2.93
C ARG A 87 -11.77 14.85 -3.37
N GLY A 88 -11.75 13.68 -2.72
CA GLY A 88 -10.78 12.62 -2.98
C GLY A 88 -10.21 11.97 -1.71
N ARG A 89 -9.18 11.16 -1.90
CA ARG A 89 -8.45 10.44 -0.85
C ARG A 89 -7.34 11.32 -0.31
N VAL A 90 -7.14 11.30 1.00
CA VAL A 90 -6.13 12.08 1.72
C VAL A 90 -5.28 11.12 2.57
N ALA A 91 -3.96 11.27 2.51
CA ALA A 91 -3.06 10.51 3.38
C ALA A 91 -3.09 11.08 4.80
N THR A 92 -3.31 10.21 5.78
CA THR A 92 -3.31 10.58 7.19
C THR A 92 -1.89 10.65 7.74
N ALA A 93 -1.69 11.26 8.91
CA ALA A 93 -0.38 11.32 9.56
C ALA A 93 0.27 9.93 9.76
N LEU A 94 -0.55 8.88 9.93
CA LEU A 94 -0.09 7.51 10.05
C LEU A 94 0.57 7.01 8.76
N ALA A 95 -0.01 7.29 7.60
CA ALA A 95 0.58 6.92 6.31
C ALA A 95 1.96 7.56 6.10
N TRP A 96 2.12 8.84 6.45
CA TRP A 96 3.41 9.52 6.37
C TRP A 96 4.45 8.87 7.26
N THR A 97 4.10 8.66 8.54
CA THR A 97 4.99 8.06 9.53
C THR A 97 5.38 6.64 9.13
N HIS A 98 4.42 5.85 8.64
CA HIS A 98 4.65 4.49 8.17
C HIS A 98 5.65 4.45 7.00
N LEU A 99 5.59 5.41 6.07
CA LEU A 99 6.57 5.54 4.98
C LEU A 99 7.90 6.19 5.41
N GLY A 100 8.12 6.41 6.71
CA GLY A 100 9.31 7.05 7.26
C GLY A 100 9.40 8.56 6.95
N MET A 101 8.27 9.20 6.66
CA MET A 101 8.17 10.60 6.27
C MET A 101 7.58 11.47 7.39
N THR A 102 7.92 12.76 7.41
CA THR A 102 7.30 13.72 8.32
C THR A 102 5.96 14.19 7.76
N PRO A 103 4.84 14.04 8.49
CA PRO A 103 3.56 14.54 8.03
C PRO A 103 3.54 16.07 7.95
N PRO A 104 2.85 16.67 6.96
CA PRO A 104 2.65 18.11 6.91
C PRO A 104 1.80 18.58 8.09
N VAL A 105 2.00 19.83 8.51
CA VAL A 105 1.24 20.46 9.60
C VAL A 105 -0.24 20.44 9.23
N GLY A 106 -1.05 19.69 10.00
CA GLY A 106 -2.48 19.52 9.74
C GLY A 106 -2.88 18.25 8.98
N ALA A 107 -1.95 17.33 8.71
CA ALA A 107 -2.32 15.98 8.24
C ALA A 107 -3.25 15.32 9.25
N SER A 108 -4.47 14.99 8.81
CA SER A 108 -5.51 14.47 9.69
C SER A 108 -5.04 13.18 10.37
N GLN A 109 -5.16 13.10 11.70
CA GLN A 109 -5.01 11.84 12.41
C GLN A 109 -6.31 11.05 12.26
N PRO A 110 -6.26 9.77 11.88
CA PRO A 110 -7.45 8.94 11.77
C PRO A 110 -7.90 8.63 13.20
N GLY A 111 -9.05 9.18 13.59
CA GLY A 111 -9.85 8.79 14.76
C GLY A 111 -9.10 8.30 15.98
N LEU A 112 -8.65 9.21 16.85
CA LEU A 112 -8.48 8.91 18.28
C LEU A 112 -9.81 9.06 19.05
N PHE A 113 -10.89 9.51 18.40
CA PHE A 113 -12.21 9.69 19.00
C PHE A 113 -13.32 9.40 17.99
N GLU A 114 -13.77 8.14 17.90
CA GLU A 114 -15.17 7.69 17.82
C GLU A 114 -15.24 6.16 17.71
#